data_AF-A0A9E6CKE9-F1
#
_entry.id   AF-A0A9E6CKE9-F1
#
_cell.length_a   1.000
_cell.length_b   1.000
_cell.length_c   1.000
_cell.angle_alpha   90.00
_cell.angle_beta   90.00
_cell.angle_gamma   90.00
#
_symmetry.space_group_name_H-M   'P 1'
#
loop_
_entity.id
_entity.type
_entity.pdbx_description
1 polymer ?
#
loop_
_entity_poly.entity_id
_entity_poly.type
_entity_poly.pdbx_seq_one_letter_code
_entity_poly.pdbx_strand_id
1 'polypeptide(L)' 'MEEKDDLFRLRHTASHLLAAAVIELYPDAKRTIGPVIDNGFYYDF' A
#
# COMPACT_ATOMS: atom_id res chain seq x y z
N MET A 1 -17.25 2.90 -14.88
CA MET A 1 -15.81 2.68 -15.17
C MET A 1 -14.93 3.50 -14.23
N GLU A 2 -15.44 4.63 -13.71
CA GLU A 2 -14.80 5.54 -12.74
C GLU A 2 -14.59 4.93 -11.33
N GLU A 3 -15.59 4.23 -10.79
CA GLU A 3 -15.54 3.65 -9.42
C GLU A 3 -14.41 2.63 -9.20
N LYS A 4 -14.06 1.85 -10.23
CA LYS A 4 -12.94 0.90 -10.18
C LYS A 4 -11.58 1.61 -10.09
N ASP A 5 -11.49 2.79 -10.68
CA ASP A 5 -10.27 3.60 -10.70
C ASP A 5 -10.10 4.36 -9.37
N ASP A 6 -11.19 4.83 -8.77
CA ASP A 6 -11.16 5.44 -7.42
C ASP A 6 -10.74 4.43 -6.35
N LEU A 7 -11.33 3.23 -6.35
CA LEU A 7 -10.94 2.18 -5.41
C LEU A 7 -9.49 1.74 -5.62
N PHE A 8 -9.01 1.69 -6.86
CA PHE A 8 -7.62 1.42 -7.17
C PHE A 8 -6.69 2.47 -6.56
N ARG A 9 -6.98 3.76 -6.77
CA ARG A 9 -6.23 4.87 -6.17
C ARG A 9 -6.21 4.79 -4.65
N LEU A 10 -7.36 4.52 -4.03
CA LEU A 10 -7.49 4.48 -2.58
C LEU A 10 -6.67 3.34 -1.96
N ARG A 11 -6.69 2.16 -2.58
CA ARG A 11 -5.87 1.01 -2.19
C ARG A 11 -4.38 1.28 -2.38
N HIS A 12 -3.99 1.96 -3.46
CA HIS A 12 -2.59 2.33 -3.70
C HIS A 12 -2.09 3.31 -2.62
N THR A 13 -2.87 4.33 -2.30
CA THR A 13 -2.54 5.28 -1.23
C THR A 13 -2.45 4.59 0.14
N ALA A 14 -3.36 3.67 0.43
CA ALA A 14 -3.33 2.90 1.68
C ALA A 14 -2.08 2.00 1.79
N SER A 15 -1.60 1.45 0.67
CA SER A 15 -0.32 0.73 0.59
C SER A 15 0.87 1.61 1.00
N HIS A 16 0.92 2.86 0.51
CA HIS A 16 1.95 3.82 0.93
C HIS A 16 1.84 4.19 2.41
N LEU A 17 0.62 4.34 2.94
CA LEU A 17 0.40 4.62 4.35
C LEU A 17 0.91 3.49 5.26
N LEU A 18 0.67 2.22 4.86
CA LEU A 18 1.20 1.07 5.57
C LEU A 18 2.73 1.10 5.62
N ALA A 19 3.39 1.36 4.50
CA ALA A 19 4.85 1.47 4.46
C ALA A 19 5.39 2.61 5.32
N ALA A 20 4.73 3.76 5.33
CA ALA A 20 5.11 4.89 6.18
C ALA A 20 5.04 4.50 7.67
N ALA A 21 3.92 3.91 8.10
CA ALA A 21 3.72 3.49 9.49
C ALA A 21 4.70 2.39 9.93
N VAL A 22 4.99 1.41 9.07
CA VAL A 22 5.94 0.34 9.39
C VAL A 22 7.36 0.88 9.55
N ILE A 23 7.81 1.82 8.71
CA ILE A 23 9.15 2.40 8.85
C ILE A 23 9.27 3.30 10.09
N GLU A 24 8.18 3.95 10.51
CA GLU A 24 8.15 4.70 11.76
C GLU A 24 8.29 3.78 12.98
N LEU A 25 7.56 2.66 12.99
CA LEU A 25 7.57 1.69 14.10
C LEU A 25 8.81 0.77 14.08
N TYR A 26 9.31 0.44 12.90
CA TYR A 26 10.41 -0.50 12.66
C TYR A 26 11.42 0.14 11.67
N PRO A 27 12.31 1.02 12.14
CA PRO A 27 13.22 1.76 11.25
C PRO A 27 14.16 0.89 10.41
N ASP A 28 14.45 -0.33 10.86
CA ASP A 28 15.32 -1.29 10.16
C ASP A 28 14.59 -2.11 9.08
N ALA A 29 13.25 -2.02 9.00
CA ALA A 29 12.49 -2.69 7.96
C ALA A 29 12.89 -2.13 6.58
N LYS A 30 13.06 -3.02 5.60
CA LYS A 30 13.36 -2.62 4.22
C LYS A 30 12.04 -2.47 3.48
N ARG A 31 12.00 -1.63 2.44
CA ARG A 31 10.81 -1.48 1.60
C ARG A 31 11.08 -2.19 0.28
N THR A 32 10.14 -3.01 -0.15
CA THR A 32 10.23 -3.70 -1.44
C THR A 32 9.11 -3.20 -2.37
N ILE A 33 7.96 -3.87 -2.41
CA ILE A 33 6.85 -3.52 -3.31
C ILE A 33 5.52 -3.53 -2.58
N GLY A 34 4.57 -2.69 -3.03
CA GLY A 34 3.24 -2.65 -2.45
C GLY A 34 2.11 -2.50 -3.48
N PRO A 35 1.81 -3.55 -4.26
CA PRO A 35 0.84 -3.46 -5.34
C PRO A 35 -0.62 -3.50 -4.84
N VAL A 36 -1.51 -2.93 -5.65
CA VAL A 36 -2.95 -3.12 -5.51
C VAL A 36 -3.33 -4.48 -6.13
N ILE A 37 -4.24 -5.19 -5.47
CA ILE A 37 -4.83 -6.45 -5.95
C ILE A 37 -6.36 -6.33 -6.02
N ASP A 38 -7.03 -7.32 -6.61
CA ASP A 38 -8.47 -7.30 -6.89
C ASP A 38 -9.35 -6.88 -5.71
N ASN A 39 -8.97 -7.27 -4.48
CA ASN A 39 -9.74 -7.00 -3.27
C ASN A 39 -9.00 -6.16 -2.21
N GLY A 40 -7.85 -5.56 -2.53
CA GLY A 40 -7.07 -4.82 -1.54
C GLY A 40 -5.67 -4.42 -2.02
N PHE A 41 -4.71 -4.48 -1.11
CA PHE A 41 -3.29 -4.25 -1.36
C PHE A 41 -2.47 -5.06 -0.34
N TYR A 42 -1.18 -5.26 -0.62
CA TYR A 42 -0.21 -5.77 0.36
C TYR A 42 1.08 -4.98 0.23
N TYR A 43 2.02 -5.17 1.17
CA TYR A 43 3.35 -4.56 1.09
C TYR A 43 4.40 -5.57 1.57
N ASP A 44 5.38 -5.85 0.72
CA ASP A 44 6.56 -6.65 1.04
C ASP A 44 7.67 -5.74 1.60
N PHE A 45 8.24 -6.13 2.74
CA PHE A 45 9.30 -5.40 3.44
C PHE A 45 10.64 -6.14 3.34
#